data_AF-M8C2V2-F1
#
_entry.id   AF-M8C2V2-F1
#
_cell.length_a   1.000
_cell.length_b   1.000
_cell.length_c   1.000
_cell.angle_alpha   90.00
_cell.angle_beta   90.00
_cell.angle_gamma   90.00
#
_symmetry.space_group_name_H-M   'P 1'
#
loop_
_entity.id
_entity.type
_entity.pdbx_description
1 polymer ?
#
loop_
_entity_poly.entity_id
_entity_poly.type
_entity_poly.pdbx_seq_one_letter_code
_entity_poly.pdbx_strand_id
1 'polypeptide(L)'
;MASRGESQTERCTRLAAQHYSENHGVDLTDLDPVDSHAFSCRWVDAGDNRLCFHVNFRAVAGSHGTRLFFAEVLGDGPPKSVQHCVMLGGPSST
;
A
#
# COMPACT_ATOMS: atom_id res chain seq x y z
N MET A 1 4.73 4.14 29.74
CA MET A 1 4.07 3.44 28.61
C MET A 1 4.74 3.94 27.33
N ALA A 2 5.54 3.10 26.66
CA ALA A 2 6.06 3.47 25.34
C ALA A 2 4.88 3.44 24.37
N SER A 3 4.63 4.54 23.65
CA SER A 3 3.75 4.50 22.48
C SER A 3 4.31 3.46 21.53
N ARG A 4 3.58 2.36 21.28
CA ARG A 4 3.91 1.47 20.17
C ARG A 4 3.75 2.31 18.91
N GLY A 5 4.86 2.68 18.27
CA GLY A 5 4.83 3.40 17.00
C GLY A 5 4.09 2.58 15.94
N GLU A 6 3.45 3.28 15.00
CA GLU A 6 2.83 2.68 13.80
C GLU A 6 3.85 1.76 13.11
N SER A 7 3.45 0.51 12.82
CA SER A 7 4.30 -0.41 12.08
C SER A 7 4.43 0.03 10.61
N GLN A 8 5.49 -0.40 9.95
CA GLN A 8 5.69 -0.12 8.52
C GLN A 8 4.50 -0.59 7.67
N THR A 9 3.98 -1.79 7.95
CA THR A 9 2.86 -2.38 7.21
C THR A 9 1.57 -1.57 7.40
N GLU A 10 1.26 -1.14 8.63
CA GLU A 10 0.11 -0.27 8.91
C GLU A 10 0.22 1.06 8.18
N ARG A 11 1.41 1.69 8.22
CA ARG A 11 1.66 2.96 7.53
C ARG A 11 1.47 2.84 6.02
N CYS A 12 2.08 1.82 5.41
CA CYS A 12 1.94 1.56 3.98
C CYS A 12 0.47 1.30 3.60
N THR A 13 -0.23 0.51 4.41
CA THR A 13 -1.65 0.18 4.19
C THR A 13 -2.52 1.44 4.20
N ARG A 14 -2.34 2.33 5.17
CA ARG A 14 -3.10 3.59 5.26
C ARG A 14 -2.85 4.50 4.07
N LEU A 15 -1.58 4.66 3.67
CA LEU A 15 -1.21 5.46 2.49
C LEU A 15 -1.82 4.87 1.22
N ALA A 16 -1.71 3.56 1.03
CA ALA A 16 -2.25 2.86 -0.13
C ALA A 16 -3.77 2.94 -0.20
N ALA A 17 -4.46 2.73 0.93
CA ALA A 17 -5.91 2.81 0.99
C ALA A 17 -6.42 4.21 0.65
N GLN A 18 -5.82 5.26 1.25
CA GLN A 18 -6.16 6.65 0.93
C GLN A 18 -5.96 6.94 -0.56
N HIS A 19 -4.80 6.59 -1.10
CA HIS A 19 -4.48 6.81 -2.51
C HIS A 19 -5.45 6.08 -3.46
N TYR A 20 -5.81 4.83 -3.15
CA TYR A 20 -6.76 4.08 -3.95
C TYR A 20 -8.15 4.74 -3.93
N SER A 21 -8.62 5.13 -2.74
CA SER A 21 -9.93 5.76 -2.57
C SER A 21 -10.05 7.08 -3.33
N GLU A 22 -9.02 7.92 -3.27
CA GLU A 22 -8.96 9.20 -3.97
C GLU A 22 -8.97 9.03 -5.50
N ASN A 23 -8.27 8.03 -6.03
CA ASN A 23 -8.15 7.82 -7.48
C ASN A 23 -9.31 7.06 -8.11
N HIS A 24 -10.02 6.23 -7.35
CA HIS A 24 -11.10 5.38 -7.88
C HIS A 24 -12.49 5.80 -7.40
N GLY A 25 -12.61 6.76 -6.48
CA GLY A 25 -13.89 7.18 -5.91
C GLY A 25 -14.59 6.08 -5.11
N VAL A 26 -13.83 5.15 -4.53
CA VAL A 26 -14.34 4.05 -3.70
C VAL A 26 -13.82 4.23 -2.29
N ASP A 27 -14.70 4.25 -1.29
CA ASP A 27 -14.24 4.30 0.10
C ASP A 27 -13.78 2.91 0.57
N LEU A 28 -12.54 2.84 1.04
CA LEU A 28 -11.94 1.62 1.57
C LEU A 28 -12.02 1.64 3.11
N THR A 29 -12.75 0.67 3.67
CA THR A 29 -12.94 0.53 5.12
C THR A 29 -12.40 -0.81 5.62
N ASP A 30 -12.38 -1.00 6.96
CA ASP A 30 -11.92 -2.23 7.62
C ASP A 30 -10.54 -2.70 7.12
N LEU A 31 -9.58 -1.77 7.14
CA LEU A 31 -8.22 -2.04 6.68
C LEU A 31 -7.56 -3.11 7.56
N ASP A 32 -7.15 -4.20 6.93
CA ASP A 32 -6.44 -5.34 7.52
C ASP A 32 -5.06 -5.44 6.85
N PRO A 33 -4.01 -4.84 7.46
CA PRO A 33 -2.64 -4.92 6.96
C PRO A 33 -2.15 -6.37 7.00
N VAL A 34 -1.70 -6.93 5.88
CA VAL A 34 -1.25 -8.33 5.80
C VAL A 34 0.26 -8.41 5.98
N ASP A 35 1.02 -7.81 5.06
CA ASP A 35 2.48 -7.85 5.08
C ASP A 35 3.09 -6.67 4.31
N SER A 36 4.34 -6.34 4.64
CA SER A 36 5.13 -5.42 3.82
C SER A 36 6.60 -5.83 3.76
N HIS A 37 7.22 -5.62 2.61
CA HIS A 37 8.63 -5.89 2.34
C HIS A 37 9.29 -4.67 1.70
N ALA A 38 10.52 -4.37 2.13
CA ALA A 38 11.27 -3.20 1.66
C ALA A 38 12.43 -3.62 0.74
N PHE A 39 12.59 -2.89 -0.36
CA PHE A 39 13.64 -3.05 -1.35
C PHE A 39 14.34 -1.72 -1.58
N SER A 40 15.64 -1.72 -1.87
CA SER A 40 16.34 -0.47 -2.23
C SER A 40 16.10 -0.14 -3.71
N CYS A 41 15.66 1.06 -4.06
CA CYS A 41 15.47 1.45 -5.47
C CYS A 41 16.78 1.47 -6.29
N ARG A 42 17.94 1.32 -5.64
CA ARG A 42 19.25 1.23 -6.30
C ARG A 42 19.39 0.09 -7.30
N TRP A 43 18.54 -0.93 -7.23
CA TRP A 43 18.53 -2.00 -8.24
C TRP A 43 18.04 -1.53 -9.61
N VAL A 44 17.25 -0.45 -9.66
CA VAL A 44 16.78 0.19 -10.90
C VAL A 44 17.73 1.32 -11.30
N ASP A 45 18.03 2.21 -10.35
CA ASP A 45 18.91 3.37 -10.55
C ASP A 45 19.84 3.53 -9.35
N ALA A 46 21.15 3.35 -9.56
CA ALA A 46 22.16 3.43 -8.51
C ALA A 46 22.17 4.76 -7.73
N GLY A 47 21.67 5.85 -8.34
CA GLY A 47 21.52 7.16 -7.69
C GLY A 47 20.28 7.28 -6.78
N ASP A 48 19.31 6.37 -6.90
CA ASP A 48 18.06 6.41 -6.16
C ASP A 48 18.21 5.79 -4.77
N ASN A 49 18.33 6.66 -3.77
CA ASN A 49 18.48 6.26 -2.37
C ASN A 49 17.16 5.94 -1.66
N ARG A 50 16.02 5.97 -2.37
CA ARG A 50 14.72 5.61 -1.79
C ARG A 50 14.64 4.10 -1.59
N LEU A 51 13.72 3.73 -0.71
CA LEU A 51 13.20 2.38 -0.54
C LEU A 51 11.85 2.27 -1.23
N CYS A 52 11.61 1.13 -1.86
CA CYS A 52 10.30 0.70 -2.33
C CYS A 52 9.74 -0.33 -1.35
N PHE A 53 8.54 -0.06 -0.86
CA PHE A 53 7.79 -0.91 0.06
C PHE A 53 6.66 -1.56 -0.71
N HIS A 54 6.74 -2.87 -0.89
CA HIS A 54 5.64 -3.67 -1.41
C HIS A 54 4.75 -4.04 -0.24
N VAL A 55 3.47 -3.68 -0.28
CA VAL A 55 2.51 -3.96 0.77
C VAL A 55 1.32 -4.72 0.21
N ASN A 56 0.88 -5.75 0.93
CA ASN A 56 -0.44 -6.32 0.73
C ASN A 56 -1.33 -6.00 1.93
N PHE A 57 -2.59 -5.71 1.64
CA PHE A 57 -3.60 -5.47 2.66
C PHE A 57 -4.97 -5.89 2.16
N ARG A 58 -5.89 -6.17 3.08
CA ARG A 58 -7.30 -6.36 2.76
C ARG A 58 -8.08 -5.13 3.18
N ALA A 59 -9.13 -4.84 2.44
CA ALA A 59 -10.07 -3.78 2.77
C ALA A 59 -11.45 -4.12 2.19
N VAL A 60 -12.50 -3.57 2.81
CA VAL A 60 -13.85 -3.57 2.25
C VAL A 60 -13.95 -2.44 1.23
N ALA A 61 -14.32 -2.76 0.00
CA ALA A 61 -14.39 -1.84 -1.13
C ALA A 61 -15.84 -1.64 -1.61
N GLY A 62 -16.64 -0.96 -0.78
CA GLY A 62 -18.06 -0.72 -1.07
C GLY A 62 -18.81 -1.99 -1.46
N SER A 63 -19.49 -1.96 -2.61
CA SER A 63 -20.29 -3.09 -3.14
C SER A 63 -19.46 -4.30 -3.56
N HIS A 64 -18.14 -4.16 -3.73
CA HIS A 64 -17.27 -5.29 -4.02
C HIS A 64 -17.02 -6.15 -2.76
N GLY A 65 -17.30 -5.65 -1.56
CA GLY A 65 -17.00 -6.36 -0.31
C GLY A 65 -15.49 -6.42 -0.03
N THR A 66 -15.05 -7.38 0.78
CA THR A 66 -13.63 -7.52 1.12
C THR A 66 -12.81 -7.95 -0.09
N ARG A 67 -11.72 -7.22 -0.36
CA ARG A 67 -10.77 -7.48 -1.43
C ARG A 67 -9.34 -7.40 -0.92
N LEU A 68 -8.45 -8.10 -1.62
CA LEU A 68 -7.01 -8.01 -1.40
C LEU A 68 -6.46 -6.93 -2.32
N PHE A 69 -5.51 -6.16 -1.82
CA PHE A 69 -4.85 -5.08 -2.54
C PHE A 69 -3.34 -5.27 -2.46
N PHE A 70 -2.67 -4.84 -3.51
CA PHE A 70 -1.23 -4.67 -3.55
C PHE A 70 -0.91 -3.20 -3.78
N ALA A 71 0.12 -2.69 -3.11
CA ALA A 71 0.64 -1.37 -3.39
C ALA A 71 2.17 -1.31 -3.31
N GLU A 72 2.71 -0.38 -4.08
CA GLU A 72 4.11 0.04 -4.02
C GLU A 72 4.16 1.45 -3.44
N VAL A 73 4.86 1.59 -2.32
CA VAL A 73 5.04 2.85 -1.60
C VAL A 73 6.52 3.19 -1.60
N LEU A 74 6.89 4.40 -1.97
CA LEU A 74 8.27 4.88 -1.91
C LEU A 74 8.52 5.70 -0.65
N GLY A 75 9.77 5.70 -0.20
CA GLY A 75 10.24 6.55 0.89
C GLY A 75 11.76 6.58 1.02
N ASP A 76 12.30 7.73 1.39
CA ASP A 76 13.69 7.98 1.77
C ASP A 76 13.88 7.75 3.29
N GLY A 77 13.56 6.52 3.74
CA GLY A 77 13.49 6.15 5.15
C GLY A 77 12.12 5.57 5.47
N PRO A 78 11.17 6.33 6.03
CA PRO A 78 9.81 5.85 6.23
C PRO A 78 9.00 5.86 4.92
N PRO A 79 7.95 5.02 4.78
CA PRO A 79 7.00 5.09 3.66
C PRO A 79 6.34 6.47 3.56
N LYS A 80 6.26 7.04 2.35
CA LYS A 80 5.72 8.39 2.11
C LYS A 80 4.75 8.49 0.94
N SER A 81 5.06 7.92 -0.22
CA SER A 81 4.30 8.18 -1.47
C SER A 81 3.95 6.89 -2.21
N VAL A 82 2.67 6.69 -2.50
CA VAL A 82 2.20 5.53 -3.29
C VAL A 82 2.50 5.75 -4.77
N GLN A 83 3.15 4.78 -5.42
CA GLN A 83 3.36 4.77 -6.88
C GLN A 83 2.27 3.99 -7.57
N HIS A 84 1.92 2.83 -7.00
CA HIS A 84 0.94 1.93 -7.53
C HIS A 84 0.07 1.40 -6.40
N CYS A 85 -1.24 1.31 -6.62
CA CYS A 85 -2.15 0.57 -5.77
C CYS A 85 -3.22 -0.09 -6.63
N VAL A 86 -3.36 -1.40 -6.51
CA VAL A 86 -4.25 -2.21 -7.35
C VAL A 86 -5.06 -3.17 -6.49
N MET A 87 -6.33 -3.35 -6.86
CA MET A 87 -7.17 -4.40 -6.32
C MET A 87 -6.83 -5.73 -7.00
N LEU A 88 -6.51 -6.75 -6.22
CA LEU A 88 -6.22 -8.09 -6.71
C LEU A 88 -7.52 -8.91 -6.81
N GLY A 89 -7.74 -9.54 -7.96
CA GLY A 89 -8.88 -10.43 -8.19
C GLY A 89 -10.18 -9.76 -8.64
N GLY A 90 -10.11 -8.59 -9.29
CA GLY A 90 -11.23 -8.06 -10.08
C GLY A 90 -11.47 -8.87 -11.37
N PRO A 91 -12.62 -8.73 -12.04
CA PRO A 91 -12.86 -9.40 -13.32
C PRO A 91 -11.76 -9.03 -14.30
N SER A 92 -11.12 -10.04 -14.88
CA SER A 92 -10.13 -9.87 -15.94
C SER A 92 -10.79 -9.11 -17.09
N SER A 93 -10.30 -7.92 -17.41
CA SER A 93 -10.62 -7.28 -18.69
C SER A 93 -10.13 -8.24 -19.79
N THR A 94 -11.07 -8.89 -20.46
CA THR A 94 -10.82 -9.63 -21.71
C THR A 94 -11.04 -8.69 -22.87
#